data_AF-A0A2V8TBV3-F1
#
_entry.id   AF-A0A2V8TBV3-F1
#
_cell.length_a   1.000
_cell.length_b   1.000
_cell.length_c   1.000
_cell.angle_alpha   90.00
_cell.angle_beta   90.00
_cell.angle_gamma   90.00
#
_symmetry.space_group_name_H-M   'P 1'
#
loop_
_entity.id
_entity.type
_entity.pdbx_description
1 polymer ?
#
loop_
_entity_poly.entity_id
_entity_poly.type
_entity_poly.pdbx_seq_one_letter_code
_entity_poly.pdbx_strand_id
1 'polypeptide(L)'
;MQDVALQFSILNIPTQSSVLSPSFDLDSLGRYLSRVNESHQQEEGLEIDNTEVARVLQQIADMLEFKNENPFKFRSYQMAAETIGSMATPITDIVSRGGADELQKIPGIGKTISMQILEILRTGRSSYFEELIRDVPATVLDLRRVSGIGLKTAQLLYRDFGINSLDQLKSFAEGGGLASVPGLGEKTVSRVKSSLSRLSEK
;
A
#
# COMPACT_ATOMS: atom_id res chain seq x y z
N MET A 1 -17.80 -46.76 7.12
CA MET A 1 -17.63 -45.84 8.28
C MET A 1 -16.17 -45.45 8.28
N GLN A 2 -15.90 -44.26 7.72
CA GLN A 2 -15.31 -43.08 8.39
C GLN A 2 -13.79 -43.23 8.56
N ASP A 3 -12.93 -42.27 8.32
CA ASP A 3 -12.96 -40.94 7.70
C ASP A 3 -11.46 -40.56 7.70
N VAL A 4 -10.87 -40.17 6.58
CA VAL A 4 -9.46 -39.72 6.53
C VAL A 4 -9.45 -38.32 5.96
N ALA A 5 -9.72 -37.36 6.84
CA ALA A 5 -9.63 -35.93 6.53
C ALA A 5 -8.16 -35.49 6.63
N LEU A 6 -7.58 -35.20 5.47
CA LEU A 6 -6.27 -34.61 5.28
C LEU A 6 -6.22 -33.18 5.81
N GLN A 7 -5.45 -33.03 6.89
CA GLN A 7 -4.52 -31.95 7.22
C GLN A 7 -4.39 -30.80 6.19
N PHE A 8 -5.07 -29.68 6.47
CA PHE A 8 -4.63 -28.34 6.06
C PHE A 8 -4.59 -27.46 7.30
N SER A 9 -3.38 -27.27 7.84
CA SER A 9 -3.08 -26.28 8.87
C SER A 9 -3.22 -24.88 8.28
N ILE A 10 -4.40 -24.30 8.42
CA ILE A 10 -4.67 -22.90 8.12
C ILE A 10 -3.98 -22.06 9.20
N LEU A 11 -3.17 -21.08 8.74
CA LEU A 11 -2.61 -20.02 9.56
C LEU A 11 -3.67 -19.46 10.52
N ASN A 12 -3.39 -19.57 11.81
CA ASN A 12 -4.18 -18.97 12.87
C ASN A 12 -3.97 -17.45 12.84
N ILE A 13 -4.73 -16.75 11.99
CA ILE A 13 -4.84 -15.28 12.03
C ILE A 13 -5.99 -14.96 12.99
N PRO A 14 -5.73 -14.36 14.18
CA PRO A 14 -6.83 -13.90 15.02
C PRO A 14 -7.47 -12.68 14.36
N THR A 15 -8.61 -12.90 13.73
CA THR A 15 -9.58 -11.85 13.40
C THR A 15 -10.39 -11.53 14.65
N GLN A 16 -10.03 -10.47 15.36
CA GLN A 16 -10.96 -9.84 16.31
C GLN A 16 -11.03 -8.33 16.11
N SER A 17 -12.19 -7.94 15.58
CA SER A 17 -12.86 -6.69 15.86
C SER A 17 -13.06 -6.51 17.38
N SER A 18 -13.13 -5.24 17.81
CA SER A 18 -13.36 -4.73 19.17
C SER A 18 -12.17 -4.75 20.13
N VAL A 19 -11.48 -3.61 20.26
CA VAL A 19 -11.47 -2.78 21.49
C VAL A 19 -11.10 -1.35 21.09
N LEU A 20 -11.97 -0.38 21.35
CA LEU A 20 -11.59 1.03 21.51
C LEU A 20 -11.11 1.23 22.95
N SER A 21 -10.03 2.01 23.12
CA SER A 21 -9.50 2.68 24.33
C SER A 21 -8.47 1.91 25.18
N PRO A 22 -7.58 2.55 26.00
CA PRO A 22 -7.23 3.97 26.19
C PRO A 22 -5.69 4.29 26.22
N SER A 23 -5.34 5.58 26.15
CA SER A 23 -4.00 6.19 26.38
C SER A 23 -2.79 5.61 25.62
N PHE A 24 -2.41 6.32 24.56
CA PHE A 24 -1.10 6.24 23.91
C PHE A 24 -0.01 6.69 24.90
N ASP A 25 0.62 5.74 25.60
CA ASP A 25 1.81 6.04 26.39
C ASP A 25 3.06 5.87 25.52
N LEU A 26 3.81 6.96 25.37
CA LEU A 26 5.04 7.05 24.59
C LEU A 26 6.07 5.99 25.01
N ASP A 27 6.04 5.57 26.28
CA ASP A 27 6.92 4.52 26.81
C ASP A 27 6.63 3.14 26.20
N SER A 28 5.37 2.85 25.89
CA SER A 28 4.98 1.58 25.24
C SER A 28 5.41 1.55 23.76
N LEU A 29 5.37 2.70 23.09
CA LEU A 29 5.84 2.83 21.72
C LEU A 29 7.36 2.79 21.64
N GLY A 30 8.05 3.46 22.56
CA GLY A 30 9.50 3.39 22.70
C GLY A 30 9.98 1.96 22.93
N ARG A 31 9.37 1.22 23.87
CA ARG A 31 9.68 -0.20 24.10
C ARG A 31 9.36 -1.10 22.90
N TYR A 32 8.29 -0.81 22.14
CA TYR A 32 8.00 -1.53 20.89
C TYR A 32 9.08 -1.28 19.84
N LEU A 33 9.41 -0.02 19.56
CA LEU A 33 10.42 0.35 18.57
C LEU A 33 11.82 -0.14 18.98
N SER A 34 12.16 -0.12 20.27
CA SER A 34 13.40 -0.72 20.78
C SER A 34 13.43 -2.24 20.64
N ARG A 35 12.33 -2.95 20.94
CA ARG A 35 12.24 -4.41 20.72
C ARG A 35 12.33 -4.77 19.24
N VAL A 36 11.67 -4.01 18.39
CA VAL A 36 11.79 -4.13 16.93
C VAL A 36 13.28 -4.00 16.57
N ASN A 37 13.94 -2.90 16.92
CA ASN A 37 15.36 -2.71 16.61
C ASN A 37 16.33 -3.76 17.20
N GLU A 38 16.04 -4.34 18.38
CA GLU A 38 16.90 -5.35 19.03
C GLU A 38 16.65 -6.79 18.56
N SER A 39 15.46 -7.11 18.04
CA SER A 39 15.10 -8.48 17.60
C SER A 39 15.52 -8.77 16.14
N HIS A 40 15.91 -7.75 15.37
CA HIS A 40 16.05 -7.84 13.91
C HIS A 40 17.37 -8.42 13.38
N GLN A 41 18.14 -9.17 14.17
CA GLN A 41 19.28 -9.91 13.59
C GLN A 41 18.90 -11.26 12.98
N GLN A 42 17.70 -11.79 13.21
CA GLN A 42 17.32 -13.12 12.69
C GLN A 42 15.80 -13.24 12.43
N GLU A 43 15.27 -12.54 11.43
CA GLU A 43 14.08 -12.91 10.63
C GLU A 43 13.81 -11.79 9.60
N GLU A 44 13.69 -12.13 8.30
CA GLU A 44 13.40 -11.19 7.19
C GLU A 44 11.99 -10.58 7.32
N GLY A 45 11.78 -9.73 8.32
CA GLY A 45 10.60 -8.87 8.45
C GLY A 45 10.88 -7.53 7.78
N LEU A 46 10.05 -7.15 6.81
CA LEU A 46 10.07 -5.83 6.18
C LEU A 46 10.01 -4.73 7.26
N GLU A 47 11.15 -4.10 7.53
CA GLU A 47 11.22 -2.91 8.39
C GLU A 47 10.40 -1.80 7.72
N ILE A 48 9.40 -1.27 8.42
CA ILE A 48 8.57 -0.19 7.90
C ILE A 48 9.35 1.11 8.05
N ASP A 49 9.95 1.54 6.94
CA ASP A 49 10.75 2.75 6.83
C ASP A 49 9.97 3.91 6.17
N ASN A 50 10.67 5.02 5.92
CA ASN A 50 10.10 6.19 5.24
C ASN A 50 9.53 5.82 3.86
N THR A 51 10.20 4.92 3.14
CA THR A 51 9.83 4.51 1.78
C THR A 51 8.51 3.75 1.82
N GLU A 52 8.35 2.80 2.74
CA GLU A 52 7.12 2.03 2.89
C GLU A 52 5.95 2.90 3.38
N VAL A 53 6.18 3.81 4.33
CA VAL A 53 5.14 4.77 4.76
C VAL A 53 4.71 5.66 3.60
N ALA A 54 5.66 6.25 2.87
CA ALA A 54 5.37 7.09 1.71
C ALA A 54 4.59 6.31 0.63
N ARG A 55 4.97 5.06 0.38
CA ARG A 55 4.29 4.17 -0.57
C ARG A 55 2.82 3.97 -0.20
N VAL A 56 2.51 3.70 1.06
CA VAL A 56 1.12 3.49 1.51
C VAL A 56 0.31 4.79 1.44
N LEU A 57 0.88 5.93 1.86
CA LEU A 57 0.21 7.23 1.74
C LEU A 57 -0.07 7.61 0.28
N GLN A 58 0.86 7.32 -0.63
CA GLN A 58 0.65 7.50 -2.07
C GLN A 58 -0.48 6.61 -2.59
N GLN A 59 -0.56 5.36 -2.15
CA GLN A 59 -1.65 4.45 -2.53
C GLN A 59 -3.03 4.94 -2.04
N ILE A 60 -3.10 5.54 -0.84
CA ILE A 60 -4.31 6.20 -0.35
C ILE A 60 -4.67 7.38 -1.25
N ALA A 61 -3.70 8.21 -1.63
CA ALA A 61 -3.95 9.34 -2.51
C ALA A 61 -4.50 8.91 -3.87
N ASP A 62 -3.86 7.94 -4.52
CA ASP A 62 -4.28 7.40 -5.82
C ASP A 62 -5.72 6.86 -5.74
N MET A 63 -6.08 6.22 -4.62
CA MET A 63 -7.43 5.69 -4.43
C MET A 63 -8.47 6.79 -4.23
N LEU A 64 -8.14 7.82 -3.47
CA LEU A 64 -9.02 8.98 -3.30
C LEU A 64 -9.22 9.72 -4.63
N GLU A 65 -8.16 9.90 -5.42
CA GLU A 65 -8.24 10.49 -6.75
C GLU A 65 -9.14 9.65 -7.68
N PHE A 66 -8.98 8.33 -7.66
CA PHE A 66 -9.79 7.42 -8.47
C PHE A 66 -11.27 7.44 -8.10
N LYS A 67 -11.59 7.47 -6.81
CA LYS A 67 -12.97 7.58 -6.32
C LYS A 67 -13.56 8.99 -6.52
N ASN A 68 -12.80 9.90 -7.15
CA ASN A 68 -13.17 11.31 -7.35
C ASN A 68 -13.59 11.98 -6.04
N GLU A 69 -12.90 11.63 -4.96
CA GLU A 69 -13.06 12.22 -3.64
C GLU A 69 -12.53 13.65 -3.61
N ASN A 70 -12.77 14.33 -2.48
CA ASN A 70 -12.36 15.72 -2.30
C ASN A 70 -10.89 15.98 -2.73
N PRO A 71 -10.63 16.90 -3.68
CA PRO A 71 -9.29 17.18 -4.17
C PRO A 71 -8.28 17.61 -3.10
N PHE A 72 -8.74 18.28 -2.04
CA PHE A 72 -7.89 18.65 -0.92
C PHE A 72 -7.42 17.42 -0.15
N LYS A 73 -8.25 16.38 -0.03
CA LYS A 73 -7.87 15.15 0.69
C LYS A 73 -6.76 14.41 -0.04
N PHE A 74 -6.94 14.07 -1.32
CA PHE A 74 -5.91 13.29 -2.02
C PHE A 74 -4.60 14.07 -2.17
N ARG A 75 -4.64 15.38 -2.41
CA ARG A 75 -3.44 16.24 -2.45
C ARG A 75 -2.70 16.27 -1.11
N SER A 76 -3.43 16.26 0.02
CA SER A 76 -2.80 16.19 1.34
C SER A 76 -2.02 14.89 1.53
N TYR A 77 -2.57 13.75 1.07
CA TYR A 77 -1.87 12.47 1.11
C TYR A 77 -0.68 12.41 0.14
N GLN A 78 -0.77 12.99 -1.06
CA GLN A 78 0.37 13.11 -1.99
C GLN A 78 1.51 13.92 -1.38
N MET A 79 1.19 15.08 -0.80
CA MET A 79 2.20 15.95 -0.18
C MET A 79 2.86 15.27 1.02
N ALA A 80 2.10 14.54 1.84
CA ALA A 80 2.66 13.77 2.94
C ALA A 80 3.56 12.62 2.45
N ALA A 81 3.16 11.90 1.40
CA ALA A 81 3.97 10.84 0.80
C ALA A 81 5.30 11.38 0.25
N GLU A 82 5.27 12.48 -0.50
CA GLU A 82 6.45 13.14 -1.03
C GLU A 82 7.38 13.66 0.08
N THR A 83 6.79 14.30 1.10
CA THR A 83 7.55 14.82 2.23
C THR A 83 8.26 13.69 2.97
N ILE A 84 7.56 12.61 3.34
CA ILE A 84 8.18 11.50 4.07
C ILE A 84 9.20 10.76 3.21
N GLY A 85 8.88 10.52 1.93
CA GLY A 85 9.77 9.79 1.02
C GLY A 85 11.07 10.52 0.71
N SER A 86 11.12 11.84 0.87
CA SER A 86 12.32 12.66 0.66
C SER A 86 13.12 12.95 1.94
N MET A 87 12.61 12.55 3.11
CA MET A 87 13.29 12.79 4.38
C MET A 87 14.48 11.85 4.58
N ALA A 88 15.62 12.42 4.95
CA ALA A 88 16.80 11.65 5.37
C ALA A 88 16.65 11.09 6.79
N THR A 89 15.89 11.78 7.65
CA THR A 89 15.64 11.34 9.03
C THR A 89 14.61 10.20 9.02
N PRO A 90 14.88 9.06 9.71
CA PRO A 90 13.90 8.00 9.88
C PRO A 90 12.62 8.52 10.55
N ILE A 91 11.48 8.14 10.01
CA ILE A 91 10.16 8.53 10.53
C ILE A 91 9.93 7.93 11.94
N THR A 92 10.54 6.77 12.20
CA THR A 92 10.58 6.11 13.51
C THR A 92 11.29 6.97 14.56
N ASP A 93 12.41 7.60 14.21
CA ASP A 93 13.13 8.52 15.10
C ASP A 93 12.28 9.73 15.48
N ILE A 94 11.52 10.28 14.53
CA ILE A 94 10.64 11.43 14.79
C ILE A 94 9.52 11.02 15.73
N VAL A 95 8.90 9.88 15.46
CA VAL A 95 7.83 9.32 16.30
C VAL A 95 8.33 9.01 17.71
N SER A 96 9.57 8.56 17.89
CA SER A 96 10.14 8.28 19.21
C SER A 96 10.24 9.51 20.12
N ARG A 97 10.33 10.72 19.55
CA ARG A 97 10.51 11.98 20.29
C ARG A 97 9.21 12.54 20.89
N GLY A 98 8.06 12.13 20.40
CA GLY A 98 6.77 12.66 20.85
C GLY A 98 5.55 12.19 20.04
N GLY A 99 5.66 11.09 19.32
CA GLY A 99 4.55 10.45 18.62
C GLY A 99 3.90 11.32 17.55
N ALA A 100 2.56 11.39 17.60
CA ALA A 100 1.76 12.13 16.63
C ALA A 100 2.04 13.64 16.62
N ASP A 101 2.47 14.21 17.74
CA ASP A 101 2.69 15.66 17.86
C ASP A 101 3.96 16.08 17.11
N GLU A 102 5.01 15.25 17.12
CA GLU A 102 6.22 15.49 16.31
C GLU A 102 5.94 15.30 14.82
N LEU A 103 5.13 14.29 14.45
CA LEU A 103 4.71 14.10 13.07
C LEU A 103 3.94 15.32 12.53
N GLN A 104 3.08 15.92 13.35
CA GLN A 104 2.28 17.08 12.95
C GLN A 104 3.09 18.37 12.73
N LYS A 105 4.35 18.41 13.15
CA LYS A 105 5.26 19.52 12.84
C LYS A 105 5.81 19.44 11.41
N ILE A 106 5.69 18.29 10.76
CA ILE A 106 6.14 18.11 9.39
C ILE A 106 5.12 18.77 8.44
N PRO A 107 5.57 19.64 7.51
CA PRO A 107 4.68 20.26 6.53
C PRO A 107 3.84 19.22 5.77
N GLY A 108 2.53 19.46 5.69
CA GLY A 108 1.60 18.54 5.01
C GLY A 108 1.11 17.35 5.82
N ILE A 109 1.57 17.18 7.06
CA ILE A 109 1.11 16.12 7.94
C ILE A 109 0.18 16.71 9.00
N GLY A 110 -1.13 16.59 8.77
CA GLY A 110 -2.16 16.92 9.75
C GLY A 110 -2.51 15.76 10.67
N LYS A 111 -3.40 16.00 11.65
CA LYS A 111 -3.86 15.00 12.64
C LYS A 111 -4.30 13.65 12.03
N THR A 112 -5.03 13.67 10.93
CA THR A 112 -5.50 12.42 10.29
C THR A 112 -4.33 11.62 9.72
N ILE A 113 -3.40 12.30 9.05
CA ILE A 113 -2.27 11.66 8.39
C ILE A 113 -1.26 11.15 9.44
N SER A 114 -1.01 11.92 10.52
CA SER A 114 -0.13 11.47 11.59
C SER A 114 -0.65 10.18 12.25
N MET A 115 -1.96 10.08 12.48
CA MET A 115 -2.56 8.84 13.00
C MET A 115 -2.43 7.67 12.03
N GLN A 116 -2.58 7.90 10.72
CA GLN A 116 -2.36 6.87 9.70
C GLN A 116 -0.90 6.39 9.67
N ILE A 117 0.06 7.30 9.77
CA ILE A 117 1.49 6.95 9.83
C ILE A 117 1.79 6.07 11.05
N LEU A 118 1.25 6.42 12.23
CA LEU A 118 1.43 5.60 13.43
C LEU A 118 0.83 4.20 13.27
N GLU A 119 -0.33 4.08 12.63
CA GLU A 119 -0.94 2.78 12.34
C GLU A 119 -0.07 1.93 11.41
N ILE A 120 0.45 2.54 10.35
CA ILE A 120 1.34 1.89 9.37
C ILE A 120 2.61 1.40 10.05
N LEU A 121 3.26 2.24 10.86
CA LEU A 121 4.48 1.87 11.60
C LEU A 121 4.24 0.75 12.62
N ARG A 122 3.04 0.70 13.23
CA ARG A 122 2.70 -0.33 14.23
C ARG A 122 2.30 -1.66 13.61
N THR A 123 1.62 -1.65 12.47
CA THR A 123 0.94 -2.83 11.94
C THR A 123 1.43 -3.28 10.57
N GLY A 124 2.22 -2.45 9.89
CA GLY A 124 2.55 -2.60 8.47
C GLY A 124 1.37 -2.40 7.53
N ARG A 125 0.20 -1.97 8.03
CA ARG A 125 -1.05 -1.82 7.27
C ARG A 125 -1.74 -0.50 7.57
N SER A 126 -2.68 -0.11 6.70
CA SER A 126 -3.58 1.03 6.90
C SER A 126 -5.01 0.56 6.73
N SER A 127 -5.81 0.61 7.81
CA SER A 127 -7.23 0.26 7.74
C SER A 127 -7.98 1.16 6.76
N TYR A 128 -7.58 2.43 6.66
CA TYR A 128 -8.19 3.38 5.73
C TYR A 128 -7.93 3.00 4.27
N PHE A 129 -6.70 2.58 3.94
CA PHE A 129 -6.41 2.04 2.62
C PHE A 129 -7.22 0.78 2.31
N GLU A 130 -7.32 -0.14 3.27
CA GLU A 130 -8.13 -1.36 3.15
C GLU A 130 -9.62 -1.08 2.99
N GLU A 131 -10.14 -0.01 3.58
CA GLU A 131 -11.52 0.43 3.38
C GLU A 131 -11.70 0.97 1.96
N LEU A 132 -10.80 1.85 1.51
CA LEU A 132 -10.90 2.47 0.20
C LEU A 132 -10.85 1.45 -0.95
N ILE A 133 -10.10 0.36 -0.79
CA ILE A 133 -9.95 -0.68 -1.81
C ILE A 133 -11.16 -1.62 -1.92
N ARG A 134 -12.09 -1.64 -0.96
CA ARG A 134 -13.27 -2.53 -1.00
C ARG A 134 -14.21 -2.22 -2.16
N ASP A 135 -14.30 -0.96 -2.55
CA ASP A 135 -15.19 -0.51 -3.63
C ASP A 135 -14.50 -0.53 -5.00
N VAL A 136 -13.28 -1.06 -5.08
CA VAL A 136 -12.50 -1.11 -6.32
C VAL A 136 -12.95 -2.32 -7.14
N PRO A 137 -13.25 -2.16 -8.44
CA PRO A 137 -13.61 -3.28 -9.30
C PRO A 137 -12.55 -4.38 -9.25
N ALA A 138 -12.98 -5.64 -9.16
CA ALA A 138 -12.07 -6.80 -9.11
C ALA A 138 -11.05 -6.78 -10.24
N THR A 139 -11.45 -6.33 -11.44
CA THR A 139 -10.54 -6.12 -12.56
C THR A 139 -9.33 -5.26 -12.21
N VAL A 140 -9.51 -4.11 -11.56
CA VAL A 140 -8.40 -3.21 -11.23
C VAL A 140 -7.42 -3.92 -10.29
N LEU A 141 -7.93 -4.76 -9.39
CA LEU A 141 -7.11 -5.59 -8.50
C LEU A 141 -6.38 -6.69 -9.26
N ASP A 142 -7.02 -7.30 -10.25
CA ASP A 142 -6.40 -8.32 -11.11
C ASP A 142 -5.31 -7.73 -11.99
N LEU A 143 -5.54 -6.56 -12.60
CA LEU A 143 -4.54 -5.84 -13.39
C LEU A 143 -3.30 -5.49 -12.54
N ARG A 144 -3.49 -5.14 -11.25
CA ARG A 144 -2.40 -4.88 -10.30
C ARG A 144 -1.50 -6.09 -10.05
N ARG A 145 -1.97 -7.33 -10.32
CA ARG A 145 -1.14 -8.54 -10.17
C ARG A 145 -0.06 -8.65 -11.26
N VAL A 146 -0.21 -7.90 -12.35
CA VAL A 146 0.76 -7.87 -13.45
C VAL A 146 1.96 -7.03 -13.03
N SER A 147 3.15 -7.63 -13.04
CA SER A 147 4.38 -6.92 -12.66
C SER A 147 4.62 -5.73 -13.60
N GLY A 148 4.85 -4.55 -13.01
CA GLY A 148 4.95 -3.30 -13.75
C GLY A 148 3.64 -2.52 -13.88
N ILE A 149 2.51 -3.06 -13.42
CA ILE A 149 1.24 -2.34 -13.29
C ILE A 149 1.00 -1.97 -11.83
N GLY A 150 1.23 -0.71 -11.50
CA GLY A 150 0.85 -0.13 -10.22
C GLY A 150 -0.65 0.19 -10.14
N LEU A 151 -1.13 0.56 -8.95
CA LEU A 151 -2.54 0.88 -8.72
C LEU A 151 -3.06 2.00 -9.64
N LYS A 152 -2.31 3.09 -9.76
CA LYS A 152 -2.61 4.20 -10.68
C LYS A 152 -2.71 3.75 -12.14
N THR A 153 -1.78 2.92 -12.60
CA THR A 153 -1.78 2.39 -13.98
C THR A 153 -2.96 1.44 -14.20
N ALA A 154 -3.26 0.55 -13.25
CA ALA A 154 -4.41 -0.35 -13.34
C ALA A 154 -5.74 0.41 -13.45
N GLN A 155 -5.90 1.48 -12.65
CA GLN A 155 -7.06 2.37 -12.70
C GLN A 155 -7.17 3.09 -14.04
N LEU A 156 -6.04 3.59 -14.56
CA LEU A 156 -5.98 4.27 -15.86
C LEU A 156 -6.37 3.33 -17.01
N LEU A 157 -5.84 2.11 -17.03
CA LEU A 157 -6.18 1.08 -18.01
C LEU A 157 -7.67 0.74 -17.98
N TYR A 158 -8.26 0.64 -16.79
CA TYR A 158 -9.68 0.36 -16.61
C TYR A 158 -10.57 1.52 -17.10
N ARG A 159 -10.29 2.75 -16.64
CA ARG A 159 -11.16 3.92 -16.86
C ARG A 159 -11.01 4.51 -18.28
N ASP A 160 -9.77 4.69 -18.73
CA ASP A 160 -9.47 5.49 -19.93
C ASP A 160 -9.26 4.61 -21.16
N PHE A 161 -8.81 3.37 -20.96
CA PHE A 161 -8.60 2.39 -22.05
C PHE A 161 -9.66 1.29 -22.08
N GLY A 162 -10.61 1.29 -21.14
CA GLY A 162 -11.74 0.35 -21.09
C GLY A 162 -11.33 -1.10 -20.82
N ILE A 163 -10.13 -1.35 -20.29
CA ILE A 163 -9.59 -2.69 -20.08
C ILE A 163 -10.23 -3.29 -18.83
N ASN A 164 -11.17 -4.21 -19.06
CA ASN A 164 -11.99 -4.82 -18.02
C ASN A 164 -11.58 -6.26 -17.65
N SER A 165 -10.52 -6.81 -18.26
CA SER A 165 -10.01 -8.17 -18.00
C SER A 165 -8.51 -8.32 -18.35
N LEU A 166 -7.88 -9.38 -17.85
CA LEU A 166 -6.50 -9.73 -18.21
C LEU A 166 -6.34 -10.06 -19.69
N ASP A 167 -7.34 -10.69 -20.30
CA ASP A 167 -7.34 -11.01 -21.73
C ASP A 167 -7.35 -9.74 -22.59
N GLN A 168 -8.18 -8.75 -22.22
CA GLN A 168 -8.17 -7.46 -22.89
C GLN A 168 -6.84 -6.73 -22.71
N LEU A 169 -6.23 -6.80 -21.52
CA LEU A 169 -4.90 -6.24 -21.30
C LEU A 169 -3.86 -6.91 -22.20
N LYS A 170 -3.94 -8.24 -22.37
CA LYS A 170 -3.05 -9.00 -23.24
C LYS A 170 -3.20 -8.56 -24.71
N SER A 171 -4.42 -8.54 -25.24
CA SER A 171 -4.65 -8.08 -26.62
C SER A 171 -4.21 -6.63 -26.83
N PHE A 172 -4.45 -5.75 -25.84
CA PHE A 172 -4.00 -4.37 -25.87
C PHE A 172 -2.46 -4.27 -25.89
N ALA A 173 -1.77 -5.10 -25.12
CA ALA A 173 -0.31 -5.16 -25.08
C ALA A 173 0.32 -5.71 -26.37
N GLU A 174 -0.30 -6.74 -26.95
CA GLU A 174 0.10 -7.35 -28.23
C GLU A 174 -0.07 -6.37 -29.39
N GLY A 175 -1.17 -5.60 -29.38
CA GLY A 175 -1.42 -4.52 -30.35
C GLY A 175 -0.55 -3.27 -30.19
N GLY A 176 0.39 -3.26 -29.23
CA GLY A 176 1.28 -2.13 -28.99
C GLY A 176 0.66 -0.98 -28.18
N GLY A 177 -0.58 -1.12 -27.71
CA GLY A 177 -1.32 -0.08 -26.99
C GLY A 177 -0.66 0.38 -25.69
N LEU A 178 0.15 -0.46 -25.04
CA LEU A 178 0.87 -0.06 -23.81
C LEU A 178 1.81 1.14 -24.00
N ALA A 179 2.28 1.40 -25.22
CA ALA A 179 3.11 2.56 -25.52
C ALA A 179 2.35 3.90 -25.45
N SER A 180 1.01 3.88 -25.55
CA SER A 180 0.18 5.09 -25.44
C SER A 180 -0.26 5.39 -24.01
N VAL A 181 0.06 4.53 -23.04
CA VAL A 181 -0.38 4.69 -21.66
C VAL A 181 0.60 5.60 -20.90
N PRO A 182 0.15 6.75 -20.35
CA PRO A 182 0.98 7.64 -19.55
C PRO A 182 1.71 6.93 -18.40
N GLY A 183 3.00 7.23 -18.24
CA GLY A 183 3.84 6.69 -17.17
C GLY A 183 4.43 5.30 -17.43
N LEU A 184 4.09 4.64 -18.54
CA LEU A 184 4.70 3.39 -18.96
C LEU A 184 5.90 3.64 -19.90
N GLY A 185 7.11 3.63 -19.33
CA GLY A 185 8.34 3.62 -20.12
C GLY A 185 8.64 2.25 -20.73
N GLU A 186 9.50 2.20 -21.75
CA GLU A 186 9.84 0.96 -22.49
C GLU A 186 10.20 -0.22 -21.57
N LYS A 187 11.06 0.02 -20.55
CA LYS A 187 11.43 -1.01 -19.57
C LYS A 187 10.24 -1.59 -18.82
N THR A 188 9.30 -0.72 -18.44
CA THR A 188 8.09 -1.13 -17.73
C THR A 188 7.16 -1.88 -18.68
N VAL A 189 7.00 -1.42 -19.93
CA VAL A 189 6.23 -2.13 -20.97
C VAL A 189 6.77 -3.54 -21.19
N SER A 190 8.10 -3.71 -21.31
CA SER A 190 8.73 -5.03 -21.44
C SER A 190 8.45 -5.92 -20.23
N ARG A 191 8.47 -5.36 -19.01
CA ARG A 191 8.15 -6.09 -17.78
C ARG A 191 6.68 -6.53 -17.74
N VAL A 192 5.75 -5.65 -18.14
CA VAL A 192 4.32 -5.95 -18.25
C VAL A 192 4.09 -7.09 -19.24
N LYS A 193 4.65 -6.99 -20.45
CA LYS A 193 4.53 -8.06 -21.47
C LYS A 193 5.07 -9.39 -20.95
N SER A 194 6.25 -9.39 -20.33
CA SER A 194 6.84 -10.59 -19.74
C SER A 194 5.97 -11.20 -18.65
N SER A 195 5.33 -10.36 -17.83
CA SER A 195 4.41 -10.82 -16.77
C SER A 195 3.13 -11.42 -17.34
N LEU A 196 2.57 -10.85 -18.41
CA LEU A 196 1.38 -11.36 -19.07
C LEU A 196 1.61 -12.73 -19.72
N SER A 197 2.76 -12.94 -20.36
CA SER A 197 3.12 -14.25 -20.93
C SER A 197 3.12 -15.35 -19.87
N ARG A 198 3.73 -15.09 -18.70
CA ARG A 198 3.78 -16.04 -17.58
C ARG A 198 2.42 -16.36 -16.99
N LEU A 199 1.50 -15.38 -16.98
CA LEU A 199 0.14 -15.59 -16.47
C LEU A 199 -0.73 -16.40 -17.44
N SER A 200 -0.38 -16.46 -18.73
CA SER A 200 -1.10 -17.26 -19.72
C SER A 200 -0.63 -18.72 -19.86
N GLU A 201 0.45 -19.10 -19.18
CA GLU A 201 1.01 -20.47 -19.19
C GLU A 201 0.48 -21.35 -18.03
N LYS A 202 -0.46 -20.84 -17.24
CA LYS A 202 -1.09 -21.52 -16.10
C LYS A 202 -2.58 -21.71 -16.32
#